data_AF-A0A9X8ZCV4-F1
#
_entry.id   AF-A0A9X8ZCV4-F1
#
_cell.length_a   1.000
_cell.length_b   1.000
_cell.length_c   1.000
_cell.angle_alpha   90.00
_cell.angle_beta   90.00
_cell.angle_gamma   90.00
#
_symmetry.space_group_name_H-M   'P 1'
#
loop_
_entity.id
_entity.type
_entity.pdbx_description
1 polymer ?
#
loop_
_entity_poly.entity_id
_entity_poly.type
_entity_poly.pdbx_seq_one_letter_code
_entity_poly.pdbx_strand_id
1 'polypeptide(L)'
;MKENQGYRVHWRKFVTFTFIIGLIVAFFSVISDNLSFLGDRVTVLEFVIAYLAVMINSLPMWFIVAMLVGYIFARNIKKAALLGAIYTITAITFYFVIRHFYTDIPVTVTISFKELAISYVNWYGASTIGGILGGVVGYLVKKTPFALLSLLVGLILQLFVYGTSSWSDIVGIAQNVTFCLMILCIFIYLVIVKRNDRSEYFGM
;
A
#
# COMPACT_ATOMS: atom_id res chain seq x y z
N MET A 1 32.45 -17.34 3.83
CA MET A 1 31.38 -18.13 3.18
C MET A 1 29.98 -17.98 3.81
N LYS A 2 29.84 -17.95 5.15
CA LYS A 2 28.52 -17.80 5.83
C LYS A 2 27.79 -16.46 5.57
N GLU A 3 28.50 -15.32 5.46
CA GLU A 3 27.88 -14.02 5.16
C GLU A 3 27.22 -13.97 3.77
N ASN A 4 27.87 -14.54 2.75
CA ASN A 4 27.31 -14.60 1.39
C ASN A 4 26.04 -15.46 1.31
N GLN A 5 25.94 -16.52 2.12
CA GLN A 5 24.71 -17.32 2.20
C GLN A 5 23.56 -16.57 2.87
N GLY A 6 23.81 -15.87 3.99
CA GLY A 6 22.80 -15.06 4.67
C GLY A 6 22.27 -13.91 3.79
N TYR A 7 23.14 -13.27 3.03
CA TYR A 7 22.76 -12.23 2.06
C TYR A 7 21.89 -12.80 0.92
N ARG A 8 22.27 -13.95 0.36
CA ARG A 8 21.54 -14.60 -0.73
C ARG A 8 20.15 -15.07 -0.31
N VAL A 9 20.00 -15.60 0.90
CA VAL A 9 18.69 -16.01 1.46
C VAL A 9 17.77 -14.81 1.67
N HIS A 10 18.32 -13.70 2.17
CA HIS A 10 17.55 -12.46 2.38
C HIS A 10 17.01 -11.88 1.08
N TRP A 11 17.84 -11.86 0.03
CA TRP A 11 17.41 -11.45 -1.31
C TRP A 11 16.35 -12.37 -1.91
N ARG A 12 16.50 -13.69 -1.76
CA ARG A 12 15.48 -14.64 -2.25
C ARG A 12 14.13 -14.37 -1.60
N LYS A 13 14.10 -14.16 -0.27
CA LYS A 13 12.86 -13.81 0.45
C LYS A 13 12.26 -12.50 -0.04
N PHE A 14 13.08 -11.47 -0.26
CA PHE A 14 12.60 -10.20 -0.80
C PHE A 14 12.01 -10.37 -2.21
N VAL A 15 12.69 -11.08 -3.11
CA VAL A 15 12.20 -11.31 -4.47
C VAL A 15 10.87 -12.07 -4.42
N THR A 16 10.79 -13.18 -3.67
CA THR A 16 9.54 -13.94 -3.52
C THR A 16 8.41 -13.07 -2.95
N PHE A 17 8.69 -12.26 -1.92
CA PHE A 17 7.71 -11.33 -1.36
C PHE A 17 7.22 -10.33 -2.41
N THR A 18 8.14 -9.67 -3.12
CA THR A 18 7.81 -8.67 -4.13
C THR A 18 6.98 -9.25 -5.27
N PHE A 19 7.30 -10.45 -5.73
CA PHE A 19 6.51 -11.12 -6.77
C PHE A 19 5.09 -11.46 -6.28
N ILE A 20 4.97 -12.15 -5.14
CA ILE A 20 3.66 -12.62 -4.64
C ILE A 20 2.78 -11.44 -4.25
N ILE A 21 3.28 -10.55 -3.38
CA ILE A 21 2.50 -9.44 -2.87
C ILE A 21 2.26 -8.40 -3.96
N GLY A 22 3.25 -8.15 -4.83
CA GLY A 22 3.08 -7.25 -5.97
C GLY A 22 1.99 -7.74 -6.93
N LEU A 23 1.92 -9.05 -7.20
CA LEU A 23 0.85 -9.63 -8.03
C LEU A 23 -0.53 -9.52 -7.37
N ILE A 24 -0.62 -9.80 -6.05
CA ILE A 24 -1.87 -9.66 -5.30
C ILE A 24 -2.35 -8.21 -5.37
N VAL A 25 -1.49 -7.25 -5.04
CA VAL A 25 -1.82 -5.82 -5.08
C VAL A 25 -2.26 -5.41 -6.48
N ALA A 26 -1.50 -5.76 -7.51
CA ALA A 26 -1.83 -5.46 -8.89
C ALA A 26 -3.18 -6.04 -9.33
N PHE A 27 -3.45 -7.31 -9.02
CA PHE A 27 -4.69 -7.99 -9.39
C PHE A 27 -5.91 -7.33 -8.74
N PHE A 28 -5.86 -7.09 -7.42
CA PHE A 28 -6.94 -6.43 -6.71
C PHE A 28 -7.11 -4.96 -7.12
N SER A 29 -6.03 -4.26 -7.46
CA SER A 29 -6.10 -2.92 -8.05
C SER A 29 -6.85 -2.92 -9.38
N VAL A 30 -6.56 -3.88 -10.27
CA VAL A 30 -7.28 -3.98 -11.54
C VAL A 30 -8.76 -4.32 -11.32
N ILE A 31 -9.08 -5.24 -10.39
CA ILE A 31 -10.49 -5.51 -10.03
C ILE A 31 -11.16 -4.24 -9.52
N SER A 32 -10.50 -3.50 -8.64
CA SER A 32 -11.03 -2.28 -8.03
C SER A 32 -11.39 -1.23 -9.08
N ASP A 33 -10.56 -1.06 -10.11
CA ASP A 33 -10.78 -0.08 -11.17
C ASP A 33 -11.95 -0.47 -12.10
N ASN A 34 -12.37 -1.74 -12.07
CA ASN A 34 -13.43 -2.29 -12.92
C ASN A 34 -14.67 -2.74 -12.11
N LEU A 35 -14.75 -2.35 -10.82
CA LEU A 35 -15.93 -2.63 -10.00
C LEU A 35 -17.13 -1.83 -10.52
N SER A 36 -18.18 -2.54 -10.94
CA SER A 36 -19.49 -1.93 -11.16
C SER A 36 -20.16 -1.59 -9.83
N PHE A 37 -21.01 -0.57 -9.83
CA PHE A 37 -21.82 -0.22 -8.66
C PHE A 37 -22.60 -1.44 -8.17
N LEU A 38 -22.37 -1.81 -6.91
CA LEU A 38 -23.03 -2.93 -6.26
C LEU A 38 -24.41 -2.45 -5.75
N GLY A 39 -25.47 -2.77 -6.49
CA GLY A 39 -26.86 -2.46 -6.10
C GLY A 39 -27.36 -3.27 -4.90
N ASP A 40 -28.63 -3.15 -4.53
CA ASP A 40 -29.21 -3.69 -3.27
C ASP A 40 -29.18 -5.23 -3.10
N ARG A 41 -28.71 -6.00 -4.10
CA ARG A 41 -28.67 -7.47 -4.08
C ARG A 41 -27.26 -8.00 -4.32
N VAL A 42 -26.33 -7.64 -3.44
CA VAL A 42 -24.95 -8.14 -3.45
C VAL A 42 -24.87 -9.45 -2.68
N THR A 43 -24.22 -10.45 -3.25
CA THR A 43 -23.86 -11.66 -2.49
C THR A 43 -22.72 -11.34 -1.50
N VAL A 44 -22.63 -12.10 -0.41
CA VAL A 44 -21.55 -11.93 0.58
C VAL A 44 -20.16 -12.04 -0.09
N LEU A 45 -20.02 -12.93 -1.07
CA LEU A 45 -18.75 -13.12 -1.78
C LEU A 45 -18.36 -11.91 -2.62
N GLU A 46 -19.31 -11.34 -3.38
CA GLU A 46 -19.07 -10.14 -4.18
C GLU A 46 -18.69 -8.95 -3.30
N PHE A 47 -19.38 -8.79 -2.16
CA PHE A 47 -19.03 -7.77 -1.17
C PHE A 47 -17.59 -7.94 -0.65
N VAL A 48 -17.19 -9.16 -0.28
CA VAL A 48 -15.83 -9.43 0.22
C VAL A 48 -14.78 -9.14 -0.85
N ILE A 49 -15.00 -9.55 -2.10
CA ILE A 49 -14.06 -9.30 -3.20
C ILE A 49 -13.95 -7.80 -3.47
N ALA A 50 -15.08 -7.09 -3.53
CA ALA A 50 -15.11 -5.64 -3.75
C ALA A 50 -14.42 -4.88 -2.60
N TYR A 51 -14.70 -5.25 -1.36
CA TYR A 51 -14.04 -4.68 -0.19
C TYR A 51 -12.53 -4.90 -0.23
N LEU A 52 -12.07 -6.13 -0.49
CA LEU A 52 -10.64 -6.40 -0.59
C LEU A 52 -9.99 -5.62 -1.74
N ALA A 53 -10.65 -5.55 -2.89
CA ALA A 53 -10.17 -4.79 -4.05
C ALA A 53 -10.00 -3.31 -3.72
N VAL A 54 -11.05 -2.66 -3.21
CA VAL A 54 -11.05 -1.24 -2.86
C VAL A 54 -10.07 -0.93 -1.72
N MET A 55 -9.98 -1.82 -0.72
CA MET A 55 -9.02 -1.67 0.37
C MET A 55 -7.57 -1.78 -0.12
N ILE A 56 -7.23 -2.85 -0.84
CA ILE A 56 -5.87 -3.08 -1.35
C ILE A 56 -5.47 -1.97 -2.32
N ASN A 57 -6.40 -1.47 -3.13
CA ASN A 57 -6.18 -0.37 -4.07
C ASN A 57 -6.15 1.03 -3.42
N SER A 58 -6.20 1.13 -2.10
CA SER A 58 -6.13 2.43 -1.42
C SER A 58 -4.69 2.89 -1.21
N LEU A 59 -4.44 4.20 -1.30
CA LEU A 59 -3.11 4.79 -1.06
C LEU A 59 -2.51 4.37 0.30
N PRO A 60 -3.26 4.36 1.42
CA PRO A 60 -2.73 3.89 2.69
C PRO A 60 -2.25 2.44 2.64
N MET A 61 -2.95 1.54 1.95
CA MET A 61 -2.54 0.14 1.84
C MET A 61 -1.28 -0.02 0.99
N TRP A 62 -1.20 0.66 -0.16
CA TRP A 62 0.03 0.71 -0.96
C TRP A 62 1.23 1.21 -0.13
N PHE A 63 1.02 2.25 0.68
CA PHE A 63 2.04 2.79 1.57
C PHE A 63 2.44 1.81 2.68
N ILE A 64 1.47 1.15 3.33
CA ILE A 64 1.72 0.13 4.37
C ILE A 64 2.56 -1.01 3.83
N VAL A 65 2.28 -1.52 2.62
CA VAL A 65 3.08 -2.62 2.08
C VAL A 65 4.50 -2.17 1.74
N ALA A 66 4.68 -0.94 1.23
CA ALA A 66 6.01 -0.36 1.07
C ALA A 66 6.74 -0.19 2.42
N MET A 67 6.03 0.20 3.48
CA MET A 67 6.56 0.21 4.85
C MET A 67 6.98 -1.18 5.31
N LEU A 68 6.18 -2.21 5.06
CA LEU A 68 6.54 -3.59 5.40
C LEU A 68 7.85 -4.02 4.70
N VAL A 69 8.08 -3.59 3.46
CA VAL A 69 9.35 -3.85 2.77
C VAL A 69 10.53 -3.23 3.52
N GLY A 70 10.43 -1.95 3.90
CA GLY A 70 11.45 -1.27 4.70
C GLY A 70 11.66 -1.90 6.08
N TYR A 71 10.55 -2.28 6.73
CA TYR A 71 10.56 -2.88 8.05
C TYR A 71 11.15 -4.31 8.05
N ILE A 72 10.87 -5.13 7.04
CA ILE A 72 11.34 -6.52 7.04
C ILE A 72 12.74 -6.62 6.42
N PHE A 73 12.97 -5.97 5.28
CA PHE A 73 14.14 -6.26 4.45
C PHE A 73 15.26 -5.24 4.55
N ALA A 74 15.00 -4.01 5.02
CA ALA A 74 16.04 -2.98 5.04
C ALA A 74 16.91 -3.00 6.31
N ARG A 75 18.21 -2.81 6.11
CA ARG A 75 19.21 -2.64 7.19
C ARG A 75 19.62 -1.19 7.42
N ASN A 76 19.35 -0.32 6.47
CA ASN A 76 19.63 1.11 6.54
C ASN A 76 18.65 1.88 5.63
N ILE A 77 18.59 3.20 5.80
CA ILE A 77 17.68 4.10 5.08
C ILE A 77 17.84 3.97 3.56
N LYS A 78 19.08 3.95 3.05
CA LYS A 78 19.36 3.83 1.61
C LYS A 78 18.78 2.55 1.01
N LYS A 79 18.97 1.41 1.69
CA LYS A 79 18.38 0.12 1.29
C LYS A 79 16.87 0.12 1.43
N ALA A 80 16.32 0.82 2.42
CA ALA A 80 14.87 0.91 2.61
C ALA A 80 14.20 1.66 1.46
N ALA A 81 14.76 2.81 1.08
CA ALA A 81 14.33 3.58 -0.08
C ALA A 81 14.40 2.74 -1.36
N LEU A 82 15.55 2.09 -1.61
CA LEU A 82 15.76 1.30 -2.82
C LEU A 82 14.81 0.09 -2.91
N LEU A 83 14.70 -0.71 -1.84
CA LEU A 83 13.84 -1.90 -1.85
C LEU A 83 12.36 -1.53 -1.93
N GLY A 84 11.95 -0.44 -1.25
CA GLY A 84 10.59 0.09 -1.36
C GLY A 84 10.26 0.53 -2.78
N ALA A 85 11.17 1.25 -3.45
CA ALA A 85 11.03 1.63 -4.85
C ALA A 85 10.94 0.42 -5.79
N ILE A 86 11.84 -0.56 -5.63
CA ILE A 86 11.82 -1.78 -6.45
C ILE A 86 10.49 -2.51 -6.30
N TYR A 87 9.98 -2.63 -5.06
CA TYR A 87 8.70 -3.26 -4.81
C TYR A 87 7.55 -2.54 -5.50
N THR A 88 7.42 -1.22 -5.33
CA THR A 88 6.28 -0.47 -5.91
C THR A 88 6.36 -0.36 -7.42
N ILE A 89 7.55 -0.21 -8.00
CA ILE A 89 7.77 -0.29 -9.45
C ILE A 89 7.33 -1.66 -9.97
N THR A 90 7.71 -2.74 -9.29
CA THR A 90 7.32 -4.10 -9.70
C THR A 90 5.79 -4.27 -9.64
N ALA A 91 5.16 -3.82 -8.56
CA ALA A 91 3.71 -3.89 -8.38
C ALA A 91 2.95 -3.08 -9.45
N ILE A 92 3.38 -1.85 -9.73
CA ILE A 92 2.73 -1.03 -10.77
C ILE A 92 2.97 -1.60 -12.17
N THR A 93 4.13 -2.23 -12.43
CA THR A 93 4.34 -2.97 -13.68
C THR A 93 3.36 -4.13 -13.81
N PHE A 94 3.16 -4.94 -12.77
CA PHE A 94 2.16 -6.00 -12.80
C PHE A 94 0.75 -5.46 -13.00
N TYR A 95 0.40 -4.34 -12.37
CA TYR A 95 -0.89 -3.67 -12.58
C TYR A 95 -1.11 -3.35 -14.05
N PHE A 96 -0.14 -2.71 -14.72
CA PHE A 96 -0.27 -2.40 -16.15
C PHE A 96 -0.38 -3.64 -17.03
N VAL A 97 0.40 -4.68 -16.74
CA VAL A 97 0.33 -5.94 -17.49
C VAL A 97 -1.03 -6.60 -17.32
N ILE A 98 -1.56 -6.72 -16.10
CA ILE A 98 -2.85 -7.34 -15.84
C ILE A 98 -3.97 -6.48 -16.43
N ARG A 99 -3.92 -5.16 -16.24
CA ARG A 99 -4.89 -4.21 -16.79
C ARG A 99 -5.02 -4.37 -18.31
N HIS A 100 -3.90 -4.52 -19.02
CA HIS A 100 -3.90 -4.74 -20.46
C HIS A 100 -4.75 -5.95 -20.90
N PHE A 101 -4.75 -7.03 -20.13
CA PHE A 101 -5.57 -8.22 -20.42
C PHE A 101 -7.01 -8.12 -19.89
N TYR A 102 -7.26 -7.25 -18.89
CA TYR A 102 -8.56 -7.14 -18.25
C TYR A 102 -9.51 -6.18 -18.97
N THR A 103 -8.95 -5.12 -19.55
CA THR A 103 -9.72 -4.21 -20.40
C THR A 103 -9.71 -4.74 -21.82
N ASP A 104 -10.81 -5.36 -22.25
CA ASP A 104 -11.14 -5.61 -23.67
C ASP A 104 -11.39 -4.26 -24.39
N ILE A 105 -10.46 -3.31 -24.29
CA ILE A 105 -10.51 -2.08 -25.07
C ILE A 105 -10.12 -2.48 -26.49
N PRO A 106 -11.04 -2.44 -27.46
CA PRO A 106 -10.66 -2.62 -28.85
C PRO A 106 -9.56 -1.60 -29.17
N VAL A 107 -8.51 -2.06 -29.84
CA VAL A 107 -7.27 -1.35 -30.22
C VAL A 107 -7.52 -0.07 -31.05
N THR A 108 -8.77 0.37 -31.19
CA THR A 108 -9.23 1.47 -32.04
C THR A 108 -9.35 2.82 -31.35
N VAL A 109 -9.20 2.94 -30.03
CA VAL A 109 -8.99 4.25 -29.38
C VAL A 109 -7.51 4.57 -29.46
N THR A 110 -7.08 5.25 -30.53
CA THR A 110 -5.72 5.79 -30.69
C THR A 110 -5.46 6.85 -29.62
N ILE A 111 -5.13 6.42 -28.41
CA ILE A 111 -4.52 7.29 -27.38
C ILE A 111 -3.20 7.79 -27.97
N SER A 112 -2.97 9.10 -27.91
CA SER A 112 -1.73 9.65 -28.44
C SER A 112 -0.53 9.12 -27.64
N PHE A 113 0.61 8.88 -28.30
CA PHE A 113 1.83 8.44 -27.63
C PHE A 113 2.22 9.38 -26.47
N LYS A 114 1.97 10.69 -26.63
CA LYS A 114 2.21 11.70 -25.60
C LYS A 114 1.38 11.46 -24.34
N GLU A 115 0.08 11.19 -24.48
CA GLU A 115 -0.81 10.92 -23.34
C GLU A 115 -0.44 9.62 -22.64
N LEU A 116 -0.08 8.58 -23.41
CA LEU A 116 0.38 7.31 -22.86
C LEU A 116 1.68 7.49 -22.07
N ALA A 117 2.66 8.23 -22.61
CA ALA A 117 3.93 8.50 -21.96
C ALA A 117 3.75 9.30 -20.66
N ILE A 118 2.90 10.35 -20.67
CA ILE A 118 2.59 11.14 -19.47
C ILE A 118 1.92 10.26 -18.40
N SER A 119 0.98 9.41 -18.80
CA SER A 119 0.33 8.48 -17.88
C SER A 119 1.34 7.55 -17.20
N TYR A 120 2.23 6.93 -17.97
CA TYR A 120 3.28 6.08 -17.40
C TYR A 120 4.22 6.84 -16.48
N VAL A 121 4.68 8.04 -16.87
CA VAL A 121 5.56 8.86 -16.02
C VAL A 121 4.89 9.19 -14.69
N ASN A 122 3.60 9.54 -14.70
CA ASN A 122 2.87 9.83 -13.47
C ASN A 122 2.73 8.60 -12.57
N TRP A 123 2.33 7.46 -13.13
CA TRP A 123 2.13 6.23 -12.35
C TRP A 123 3.43 5.66 -11.79
N TYR A 124 4.47 5.55 -12.62
CA TYR A 124 5.79 5.07 -12.16
C TYR A 124 6.46 6.09 -11.24
N GLY A 125 6.32 7.39 -11.51
CA GLY A 125 6.85 8.46 -10.67
C GLY A 125 6.23 8.45 -9.27
N ALA A 126 4.89 8.48 -9.20
CA ALA A 126 4.16 8.41 -7.93
C ALA A 126 4.47 7.12 -7.16
N SER A 127 4.49 5.97 -7.86
CA SER A 127 4.83 4.67 -7.25
C SER A 127 6.25 4.64 -6.70
N THR A 128 7.22 5.22 -7.42
CA THR A 128 8.61 5.30 -6.98
C THR A 128 8.73 6.17 -5.73
N ILE A 129 8.14 7.37 -5.73
CA ILE A 129 8.15 8.28 -4.57
C ILE A 129 7.46 7.63 -3.37
N GLY A 130 6.26 7.07 -3.57
CA GLY A 130 5.52 6.37 -2.52
C GLY A 130 6.28 5.17 -1.96
N GLY A 131 6.96 4.40 -2.83
CA GLY A 131 7.81 3.28 -2.43
C GLY A 131 9.03 3.70 -1.62
N ILE A 132 9.71 4.78 -2.04
CA ILE A 132 10.84 5.35 -1.29
C ILE A 132 10.38 5.79 0.10
N LEU A 133 9.34 6.63 0.16
CA LEU A 133 8.84 7.18 1.42
C LEU A 133 8.33 6.06 2.34
N GLY A 134 7.52 5.13 1.80
CA GLY A 134 7.01 3.99 2.55
C GLY A 134 8.14 3.14 3.09
N GLY A 135 9.11 2.75 2.25
CA GLY A 135 10.27 1.98 2.67
C GLY A 135 11.07 2.68 3.78
N VAL A 136 11.35 3.98 3.63
CA VAL A 136 12.06 4.76 4.66
C VAL A 136 11.28 4.80 5.97
N VAL A 137 10.00 5.14 5.94
CA VAL A 137 9.14 5.17 7.12
C VAL A 137 9.10 3.80 7.79
N GLY A 138 8.92 2.73 7.03
CA GLY A 138 8.95 1.36 7.53
C GLY A 138 10.25 0.99 8.23
N TYR A 139 11.40 1.44 7.72
CA TYR A 139 12.67 1.29 8.42
C TYR A 139 12.73 2.12 9.72
N LEU A 140 12.20 3.35 9.71
CA LEU A 140 12.18 4.23 10.87
C LEU A 140 11.28 3.72 12.00
N VAL A 141 10.19 3.00 11.68
CA VAL A 141 9.32 2.35 12.70
C VAL A 141 10.12 1.41 13.61
N LYS A 142 11.20 0.79 13.13
CA LYS A 142 12.12 -0.04 13.96
C LYS A 142 12.85 0.76 15.04
N LYS A 143 13.02 2.06 14.81
CA LYS A 143 13.82 2.97 15.63
C LYS A 143 12.95 3.84 16.51
N THR A 144 11.79 4.24 16.01
CA THR A 144 10.84 5.05 16.74
C THR A 144 9.41 4.73 16.25
N PRO A 145 8.49 4.37 17.16
CA PRO A 145 7.10 4.09 16.80
C PRO A 145 6.41 5.34 16.23
N PHE A 146 6.88 6.54 16.57
CA PHE A 146 6.33 7.81 16.08
C PHE A 146 6.44 7.99 14.56
N ALA A 147 7.24 7.18 13.85
CA ALA A 147 7.23 7.14 12.40
C ALA A 147 5.83 6.79 11.83
N LEU A 148 4.97 6.09 12.60
CA LEU A 148 3.58 5.80 12.25
C LEU A 148 2.69 7.04 12.11
N LEU A 149 3.11 8.21 12.61
CA LEU A 149 2.39 9.47 12.40
C LEU A 149 2.23 9.80 10.91
N SER A 150 3.21 9.42 10.07
CA SER A 150 3.10 9.60 8.61
C SER A 150 1.96 8.77 8.00
N LEU A 151 1.76 7.54 8.48
CA LEU A 151 0.64 6.69 8.07
C LEU A 151 -0.71 7.27 8.54
N LEU A 152 -0.76 7.82 9.76
CA LEU A 152 -1.95 8.50 10.26
C LEU A 152 -2.37 9.66 9.35
N VAL A 153 -1.42 10.49 8.92
CA VAL A 153 -1.69 11.58 7.97
C VAL A 153 -2.26 11.03 6.66
N GLY A 154 -1.70 9.94 6.12
CA GLY A 154 -2.21 9.30 4.91
C GLY A 154 -3.63 8.76 5.06
N LEU A 155 -3.95 8.10 6.17
CA LEU A 155 -5.30 7.57 6.47
C LEU A 155 -6.33 8.71 6.58
N ILE A 156 -5.99 9.79 7.28
CA ILE A 156 -6.86 10.96 7.44
C ILE A 156 -7.08 11.63 6.08
N LEU A 157 -6.02 11.84 5.29
CA LEU A 157 -6.11 12.43 3.96
C LEU A 157 -7.02 11.58 3.05
N GLN A 158 -6.91 10.25 3.12
CA GLN A 158 -7.73 9.35 2.32
C GLN A 158 -9.22 9.50 2.65
N LEU A 159 -9.58 9.60 3.94
CA LEU A 159 -10.96 9.86 4.37
C LEU A 159 -11.50 11.20 3.82
N PHE A 160 -10.66 12.24 3.77
CA PHE A 160 -11.04 13.52 3.17
C PHE A 160 -11.21 13.45 1.65
N VAL A 161 -10.32 12.73 0.95
CA VAL A 161 -10.37 12.58 -0.52
C VAL A 161 -11.63 11.82 -0.96
N TYR A 162 -12.02 10.77 -0.22
CA TYR A 162 -13.23 10.01 -0.52
C TYR A 162 -14.52 10.77 -0.18
N GLY A 163 -14.47 11.66 0.82
CA GLY A 163 -15.58 12.56 1.13
C GLY A 163 -16.87 11.85 1.54
N THR A 164 -17.98 12.58 1.53
CA THR A 164 -19.29 12.09 1.99
C THR A 164 -19.92 11.03 1.09
N SER A 165 -19.61 11.03 -0.21
CA SER A 165 -20.15 10.05 -1.17
C SER A 165 -19.73 8.62 -0.84
N SER A 166 -18.51 8.41 -0.34
CA SER A 166 -18.04 7.09 0.09
C SER A 166 -18.80 6.50 1.30
N TRP A 167 -19.65 7.28 1.96
CA TRP A 167 -20.53 6.81 3.03
C TRP A 167 -21.92 6.41 2.51
N SER A 168 -22.15 6.52 1.21
CA SER A 168 -23.43 6.17 0.59
C SER A 168 -23.50 4.74 0.06
N ASP A 169 -22.36 4.06 -0.06
CA ASP A 169 -22.28 2.66 -0.50
C ASP A 169 -21.65 1.76 0.57
N ILE A 170 -22.07 0.49 0.61
CA ILE A 170 -21.69 -0.44 1.69
C ILE A 170 -20.19 -0.74 1.72
N VAL A 171 -19.51 -0.73 0.56
CA VAL A 171 -18.08 -1.02 0.46
C VAL A 171 -17.26 0.17 0.96
N GLY A 172 -17.63 1.39 0.54
CA GLY A 172 -17.04 2.63 1.02
C GLY A 172 -17.22 2.81 2.52
N ILE A 173 -18.41 2.53 3.06
CA ILE A 173 -18.65 2.54 4.52
C ILE A 173 -17.69 1.58 5.23
N ALA A 174 -17.58 0.34 4.76
CA ALA A 174 -16.68 -0.65 5.36
C ALA A 174 -15.21 -0.23 5.32
N GLN A 175 -14.76 0.34 4.20
CA GLN A 175 -13.41 0.89 4.07
C GLN A 175 -13.16 2.05 5.04
N ASN A 176 -14.07 3.01 5.10
CA ASN A 176 -13.93 4.18 5.98
C ASN A 176 -13.91 3.78 7.46
N VAL A 177 -14.80 2.86 7.86
CA VAL A 177 -14.77 2.28 9.22
C VAL A 177 -13.42 1.62 9.50
N THR A 178 -12.87 0.89 8.53
CA THR A 178 -11.55 0.27 8.67
C THR A 178 -10.45 1.30 8.85
N PHE A 179 -10.45 2.40 8.10
CA PHE A 179 -9.48 3.48 8.29
C PHE A 179 -9.63 4.17 9.66
N CYS A 180 -10.85 4.42 10.11
CA CYS A 180 -11.10 4.95 11.46
C CYS A 180 -10.55 4.02 12.55
N LEU A 181 -10.76 2.70 12.41
CA LEU A 181 -10.22 1.71 13.33
C LEU A 181 -8.69 1.65 13.29
N MET A 182 -8.08 1.72 12.09
CA MET A 182 -6.62 1.79 11.95
C MET A 182 -6.05 3.03 12.63
N ILE A 183 -6.68 4.20 12.46
CA ILE A 183 -6.29 5.45 13.11
C ILE A 183 -6.34 5.29 14.64
N LEU A 184 -7.45 4.76 15.17
CA LEU A 184 -7.64 4.52 16.60
C LEU A 184 -6.57 3.57 17.14
N CYS A 185 -6.33 2.45 16.46
CA CYS A 185 -5.31 1.45 16.84
C CYS A 185 -3.91 2.05 16.87
N ILE A 186 -3.52 2.83 15.87
CA ILE A 186 -2.21 3.50 15.85
C ILE A 186 -2.11 4.50 17.01
N PHE A 187 -3.16 5.29 17.26
CA PHE A 187 -3.16 6.25 18.36
C PHE A 187 -3.00 5.56 19.72
N ILE A 188 -3.79 4.52 19.99
CA ILE A 188 -3.70 3.71 21.21
C ILE A 188 -2.30 3.13 21.37
N TYR A 189 -1.73 2.55 20.31
CA TYR A 189 -0.38 1.99 20.32
C TYR A 189 0.67 3.06 20.70
N LEU A 190 0.61 4.24 20.09
CA LEU A 190 1.55 5.33 20.37
C LEU A 190 1.43 5.83 21.82
N VAL A 191 0.22 5.89 22.38
CA VAL A 191 -0.01 6.27 23.79
C VAL A 191 0.60 5.23 24.73
N ILE A 192 0.40 3.94 24.46
CA ILE A 192 0.96 2.86 25.28
C ILE A 192 2.49 2.93 25.28
N VAL A 193 3.12 3.02 24.11
CA VAL A 193 4.60 3.06 24.03
C VAL A 193 5.15 4.30 24.74
N LYS A 194 4.55 5.47 24.54
CA LYS A 194 4.96 6.70 25.24
C LYS A 194 4.83 6.60 26.76
N ARG A 195 3.83 5.88 27.27
CA ARG A 195 3.65 5.66 28.71
C ARG A 195 4.72 4.72 29.26
N ASN A 196 5.05 3.66 28.54
CA ASN A 196 6.08 2.70 28.95
C ASN A 196 7.47 3.35 28.98
N ASP A 197 7.82 4.16 27.98
CA ASP A 197 9.08 4.92 27.97
C ASP A 197 9.18 5.79 29.24
N ARG A 198 8.10 6.48 29.63
CA ARG A 198 8.09 7.28 30.87
C ARG A 198 8.23 6.41 32.13
N SER A 199 7.61 5.25 32.19
CA SER A 199 7.75 4.35 33.35
C SER A 199 9.21 3.94 33.56
N GLU A 200 9.91 3.59 32.48
CA GLU A 200 11.34 3.28 32.52
C GLU A 200 12.19 4.47 32.99
N TYR A 201 11.88 5.70 32.55
CA TYR A 201 12.59 6.91 33.01
C TYR A 201 12.32 7.27 34.48
N PHE A 202 11.16 6.91 35.03
CA PHE A 202 10.78 7.20 36.41
C PHE A 202 10.97 6.01 37.38
N GLY A 203 11.55 4.89 36.91
CA GLY A 203 11.90 3.75 37.75
C GLY A 203 10.71 3.08 38.46
N MET A 204 9.52 3.14 37.85
CA MET A 204 8.31 2.42 38.29
C MET A 204 8.14 1.11 37.52
#